data_AF-A0ABD6E6G3-F1
#
_entry.id   AF-A0ABD6E6G3-F1
#
_cell.length_a   1.000
_cell.length_b   1.000
_cell.length_c   1.000
_cell.angle_alpha   90.00
_cell.angle_beta   90.00
_cell.angle_gamma   90.00
#
_symmetry.space_group_name_H-M   'P 1'
#
loop_
_entity.id
_entity.type
_entity.pdbx_description
1 polymer ?
#
loop_
_entity_poly.entity_id
_entity_poly.type
_entity_poly.pdbx_seq_one_letter_code
_entity_poly.pdbx_strand_id
1 'polypeptide(L)'
;MRFDCIEQPFASLLAKYAQLVTRYPWPFIVLPIVLTCFLSTGLTKHSDAFLKDNLDLYTPTDARSVYELHQIDRLFHINDSDPFFALRR
;
A
#
# COMPACT_ATOMS: atom_id res chain seq x y z
N MET A 1 15.09 -36.05 -17.19
CA MET A 1 16.03 -35.02 -17.69
C MET A 1 16.55 -34.27 -16.48
N ARG A 2 17.86 -34.36 -16.21
CA ARG A 2 18.51 -33.86 -14.99
C ARG A 2 18.82 -32.37 -15.18
N PHE A 3 18.43 -31.52 -14.22
CA PHE A 3 18.67 -30.08 -14.22
C PHE A 3 20.12 -29.69 -13.87
N ASP A 4 21.06 -30.63 -13.97
CA ASP A 4 22.46 -30.49 -13.57
C ASP A 4 23.14 -29.25 -14.20
N CYS A 5 22.77 -28.88 -15.42
CA CYS A 5 23.39 -27.75 -16.12
C CYS A 5 23.01 -26.38 -15.53
N ILE A 6 21.87 -26.26 -14.84
CA ILE A 6 21.39 -25.01 -14.24
C ILE A 6 21.76 -24.95 -12.75
N GLU A 7 21.86 -26.10 -12.11
CA GLU A 7 22.16 -26.20 -10.68
C GLU A 7 23.57 -25.71 -10.33
N GLN A 8 24.58 -26.10 -11.11
CA GLN A 8 25.97 -25.66 -10.91
C GLN A 8 26.19 -24.14 -11.01
N PRO A 9 25.72 -23.44 -12.05
CA PRO A 9 25.91 -21.99 -12.12
C PRO A 9 25.12 -21.28 -11.03
N PHE A 10 23.93 -21.76 -10.67
CA PHE A 10 23.12 -21.15 -9.62
C PHE A 10 23.78 -21.30 -8.25
N ALA A 11 24.31 -22.48 -7.93
CA ALA A 11 25.06 -22.72 -6.71
C ALA A 11 26.32 -21.83 -6.62
N SER A 12 27.03 -21.66 -7.74
CA SER A 12 28.20 -20.77 -7.81
C SER A 12 27.82 -19.30 -7.59
N LEU A 13 26.72 -18.84 -8.18
CA LEU A 13 26.22 -17.46 -8.00
C LEU A 13 25.81 -17.20 -6.55
N LEU A 14 25.08 -18.13 -5.94
CA LEU A 14 24.65 -18.02 -4.55
C LEU A 14 25.85 -18.04 -3.58
N ALA A 15 26.85 -18.88 -3.85
CA ALA A 15 28.08 -18.93 -3.06
C ALA A 15 28.85 -17.60 -3.14
N LYS A 16 29.01 -17.02 -4.34
CA LYS A 16 29.66 -15.72 -4.53
C LYS A 16 28.88 -14.59 -3.85
N TYR A 17 27.56 -14.62 -3.94
CA TYR A 17 26.69 -13.67 -3.26
C TYR A 17 26.81 -13.77 -1.73
N ALA A 18 26.77 -14.98 -1.17
CA ALA A 18 26.96 -15.20 0.26
C ALA A 18 28.36 -14.74 0.73
N GLN A 19 29.39 -14.95 -0.09
CA GLN A 19 30.74 -14.45 0.20
C GLN A 19 30.80 -12.91 0.21
N LEU A 20 30.07 -12.25 -0.71
CA LEU A 20 29.98 -10.80 -0.73
C LEU A 20 29.25 -10.25 0.51
N VAL A 21 28.12 -10.86 0.88
CA VAL A 21 27.32 -10.49 2.05
C VAL A 21 28.12 -10.67 3.34
N THR A 22 28.86 -11.77 3.48
CA THR A 22 29.70 -12.03 4.67
C THR A 22 30.93 -11.12 4.74
N ARG A 23 31.49 -10.69 3.59
CA ARG A 23 32.62 -9.75 3.55
C ARG A 23 32.22 -8.33 3.96
N TYR A 24 31.02 -7.89 3.61
CA TYR A 24 30.48 -6.57 3.95
C TYR A 24 29.05 -6.69 4.49
N PRO A 25 28.86 -7.04 5.78
CA PRO A 25 27.54 -7.26 6.34
C PRO A 25 26.75 -5.96 6.56
N TRP A 26 27.45 -4.86 6.85
CA TRP A 26 26.86 -3.55 7.15
C TRP A 26 25.90 -3.01 6.07
N PRO A 27 26.27 -2.91 4.77
CA PRO A 27 25.33 -2.42 3.75
C PRO A 27 24.09 -3.31 3.64
N PHE A 28 24.23 -4.61 3.90
CA PHE A 28 23.13 -5.56 3.81
C PHE A 28 22.13 -5.47 4.97
N ILE A 29 22.54 -4.88 6.10
CA ILE A 29 21.68 -4.58 7.25
C ILE A 29 21.09 -3.17 7.13
N VAL A 30 21.91 -2.19 6.75
CA VAL A 30 21.49 -0.79 6.65
C VAL A 30 20.47 -0.60 5.52
N LEU A 31 20.67 -1.21 4.36
CA LEU A 31 19.79 -1.06 3.21
C LEU A 31 18.33 -1.49 3.53
N PRO A 32 18.04 -2.70 4.04
CA PRO A 32 16.67 -3.06 4.36
C PRO A 32 16.09 -2.19 5.46
N ILE A 33 16.86 -1.77 6.47
CA ILE A 33 16.37 -0.85 7.52
C ILE A 33 15.96 0.48 6.91
N VAL A 34 16.81 1.08 6.07
CA VAL A 34 16.51 2.35 5.38
C VAL A 34 15.29 2.19 4.47
N LEU A 35 15.20 1.09 3.73
CA LEU A 35 14.07 0.78 2.86
C LEU A 35 12.76 0.65 3.67
N THR A 36 12.80 -0.08 4.79
CA THR A 36 11.66 -0.24 5.69
C THR A 36 11.25 1.09 6.30
N CYS A 37 12.17 1.90 6.79
CA CYS A 37 11.87 3.23 7.32
C CYS A 37 11.24 4.12 6.24
N PHE A 38 11.84 4.16 5.04
CA PHE A 38 11.31 4.92 3.92
C PHE A 38 9.89 4.48 3.56
N LEU A 39 9.66 3.18 3.40
CA LEU A 39 8.34 2.65 3.05
C LEU A 39 7.32 2.83 4.19
N SER A 40 7.77 2.75 5.44
CA SER A 40 6.95 3.00 6.63
C SER A 40 6.41 4.43 6.68
N THR A 41 7.16 5.44 6.23
CA THR A 41 6.64 6.81 6.11
C THR A 41 5.49 6.94 5.09
N GLY A 42 5.34 5.98 4.17
CA GLY A 42 4.19 5.90 3.28
C GLY A 42 2.89 5.54 4.04
N LEU A 43 2.98 4.70 5.06
CA LEU A 43 1.82 4.30 5.87
C LEU A 43 1.28 5.44 6.73
N THR A 44 2.13 6.36 7.21
CA THR A 44 1.67 7.52 7.99
C THR A 44 0.83 8.49 7.15
N LYS A 45 0.96 8.48 5.82
CA LYS A 45 0.09 9.24 4.91
C LYS A 45 -1.21 8.51 4.57
N HIS A 46 -1.34 7.23 4.93
CA HIS A 46 -2.49 6.39 4.60
C HIS A 46 -3.56 6.36 5.70
N SER A 47 -3.30 6.91 6.89
CA SER A 47 -4.30 6.99 7.96
C SER A 47 -5.56 7.77 7.53
N ASP A 48 -5.38 8.78 6.67
CA ASP A 48 -6.49 9.60 6.15
C ASP A 48 -7.32 8.86 5.08
N ALA A 49 -6.78 7.77 4.50
CA ALA A 49 -7.48 6.94 3.53
C ALA A 49 -8.33 5.84 4.20
N PHE A 50 -8.02 5.45 5.44
CA PHE A 50 -8.76 4.40 6.16
C PHE A 50 -10.13 4.90 6.67
N LEU A 51 -10.27 6.21 6.88
CA LEU A 51 -11.54 6.85 7.24
C LEU A 51 -12.36 7.29 6.02
N LYS A 52 -11.76 7.25 4.83
CA LYS A 52 -12.44 7.69 3.61
C LYS A 52 -13.32 6.55 3.07
N ASP A 53 -14.52 6.57 3.62
CA ASP A 53 -15.75 6.06 3.03
C ASP A 53 -15.98 4.55 3.09
N ASN A 54 -16.77 4.15 4.08
CA ASN A 54 -17.42 2.83 4.10
C ASN A 54 -18.26 2.61 2.83
N LEU A 55 -18.71 3.67 2.14
CA LEU A 55 -19.49 3.56 0.91
C LEU A 55 -18.61 3.27 -0.32
N ASP A 56 -17.42 3.87 -0.41
CA ASP A 56 -16.47 3.62 -1.50
C ASP A 56 -15.94 2.19 -1.49
N LEU A 57 -15.91 1.53 -0.32
CA LEU A 57 -15.50 0.13 -0.22
C LEU A 57 -16.48 -0.85 -0.88
N TYR A 58 -17.76 -0.48 -0.96
CA TYR A 58 -18.82 -1.28 -1.59
C TYR A 58 -19.18 -0.82 -3.00
N THR A 59 -18.57 0.27 -3.48
CA THR A 59 -18.92 0.87 -4.76
C THR A 59 -17.72 0.82 -5.71
N PRO A 60 -17.86 0.29 -6.94
CA PRO A 60 -16.73 0.22 -7.86
C PRO A 60 -16.22 1.62 -8.22
N THR A 61 -14.92 1.74 -8.48
CA THR A 61 -14.17 3.01 -8.63
C THR A 61 -14.70 3.94 -9.72
N ASP A 62 -15.56 3.46 -10.63
CA ASP A 62 -16.21 4.25 -11.68
C ASP A 62 -17.71 3.90 -11.81
N ALA A 63 -18.40 3.64 -10.69
CA ALA A 63 -19.81 3.32 -10.75
C ALA A 63 -20.65 4.55 -11.12
N ARG A 64 -21.64 4.36 -11.99
CA ARG A 64 -22.65 5.38 -12.30
C ARG A 64 -23.38 5.87 -11.03
N SER A 65 -23.56 5.00 -10.04
CA SER A 65 -24.14 5.36 -8.74
C SER A 65 -23.29 6.36 -7.96
N VAL A 66 -21.95 6.31 -8.06
CA VAL A 66 -21.06 7.32 -7.43
C VAL A 66 -21.25 8.69 -8.06
N TYR A 67 -21.41 8.75 -9.39
CA TYR A 67 -21.68 10.00 -10.08
C TYR A 67 -23.02 10.61 -9.66
N GLU A 68 -24.06 9.79 -9.55
CA GLU A 68 -25.39 10.23 -9.10
C GLU A 68 -25.36 10.69 -7.63
N LEU A 69 -24.68 9.95 -6.75
CA LEU A 69 -24.48 10.36 -5.35
C LEU A 69 -23.73 11.69 -5.24
N HIS A 70 -22.66 11.87 -6.02
CA HIS A 70 -21.89 13.12 -6.03
C HIS A 70 -22.70 14.31 -6.58
N GLN A 71 -23.61 14.06 -7.53
CA GLN A 71 -24.56 15.09 -7.97
C GLN A 71 -25.57 15.44 -6.88
N ILE A 72 -26.11 14.45 -6.17
CA ILE A 72 -27.04 14.67 -5.05
C ILE A 72 -26.35 15.45 -3.93
N ASP A 73 -25.16 15.03 -3.52
CA ASP A 73 -24.39 15.70 -2.45
C ASP A 73 -24.03 17.15 -2.83
N ARG A 74 -23.70 17.40 -4.11
CA ARG A 74 -23.45 18.75 -4.61
C ARG A 74 -24.71 19.63 -4.60
N LEU A 75 -25.87 19.09 -5.00
CA LEU A 75 -27.11 19.85 -5.10
C LEU A 75 -27.80 20.03 -3.75
N PHE A 76 -27.68 19.05 -2.87
CA PHE A 76 -28.28 18.99 -1.54
C PHE A 76 -27.18 18.82 -0.51
N HIS A 77 -26.25 19.78 -0.46
CA HIS A 77 -25.19 19.78 0.55
C HIS A 77 -25.81 19.88 1.94
N ILE A 78 -25.83 18.75 2.66
CA ILE A 78 -26.26 18.69 4.05
C ILE A 78 -25.04 19.05 4.89
N ASN A 79 -25.16 20.12 5.67
CA ASN A 79 -24.12 20.54 6.56
C ASN A 79 -24.14 19.65 7.82
N ASP A 80 -23.24 18.67 7.88
CA ASP A 80 -23.13 17.74 9.03
C ASP A 80 -22.73 18.43 10.34
N SER A 81 -22.33 19.70 10.30
CA SER A 81 -22.09 20.50 11.51
C SER A 81 -23.37 21.05 12.16
N ASP A 82 -24.52 20.94 11.48
CA ASP A 82 -25.82 21.32 12.03
C ASP A 82 -26.45 20.16 12.82
N PRO A 83 -26.71 20.33 14.14
CA PRO A 83 -27.14 19.24 15.01
C PRO A 83 -28.51 18.65 14.63
N PHE A 84 -29.34 19.39 13.89
CA PHE A 84 -30.63 18.91 13.40
C PHE A 84 -30.52 17.84 12.31
N PHE A 85 -29.44 17.84 11.51
CA PHE A 85 -29.24 16.89 10.43
C PHE A 85 -28.38 15.69 10.86
N ALA A 86 -27.44 15.89 11.79
CA ALA A 86 -26.58 14.83 12.33
C ALA A 86 -27.34 13.70 13.08
N LEU A 87 -28.53 13.99 13.63
CA LEU A 87 -29.34 13.04 14.40
C LEU A 87 -30.19 12.08 13.54
N ARG A 88 -30.22 12.25 12.21
CA ARG A 88 -31.13 11.52 11.31
C ARG A 88 -30.46 10.42 10.47
N ARG A 89 -29.15 10.23 10.61
CA ARG A 89 -28.35 9.20 9.94
C ARG A 89 -28.13 8.03 10.89
#